data_AF-A0A5C7LAM9-F1
#
_entry.id   AF-A0A5C7LAM9-F1
#
_cell.length_a   1.000
_cell.length_b   1.000
_cell.length_c   1.000
_cell.angle_alpha   90.00
_cell.angle_beta   90.00
_cell.angle_gamma   90.00
#
_symmetry.space_group_name_H-M   'P 1'
#
loop_
_entity.id
_entity.type
_entity.pdbx_description
1 polymer ?
#
loop_
_entity_poly.entity_id
_entity_poly.type
_entity_poly.pdbx_seq_one_letter_code
_entity_poly.pdbx_strand_id
1 'polypeptide(L)'
;IHLHRGACAYICGEETGLIESLEGKRAWPRIKPPFPAIEGAFRRPTIVNNVETLACVTNILDRGPEWFQTIGVPKDPNNPRDAGSYGSKLYCISGHVNKPGLVELPLGITARQLIDQHAGGVWKDRKAKAVVPGGISMGFLSANELDTPLDFNGPGRAGCLGLGTAAVIVIDDHTSMVDVLYNTCRFFAHESCGQCTPCREGTAWSAKILHRIRQGEGTMEDLQKLDDISKTIGTIPGTTICGLADGAAWPIKNALQKFRPEFEEFIRSGRKSEMREVVLAH
;
A
#
# COMPACT_ATOMS: atom_id res chain seq x y z
N ILE A 1 -29.08 -10.72 3.69
CA ILE A 1 -27.70 -10.30 4.06
C ILE A 1 -27.30 -11.11 5.29
N HIS A 2 -26.14 -11.76 5.26
CA HIS A 2 -25.59 -12.48 6.41
C HIS A 2 -24.30 -11.79 6.84
N LEU A 3 -24.11 -11.59 8.14
CA LEU A 3 -22.89 -11.04 8.69
C LEU A 3 -21.94 -12.19 9.08
N HIS A 4 -20.69 -12.10 8.65
CA HIS A 4 -19.63 -13.01 9.05
C HIS A 4 -18.47 -12.21 9.64
N ARG A 5 -18.02 -12.56 10.85
CA ARG A 5 -16.92 -11.86 11.53
C ARG A 5 -15.61 -12.62 11.29
N GLY A 6 -14.58 -11.91 10.82
CA GLY A 6 -13.23 -12.45 10.69
C GLY A 6 -12.47 -12.50 12.03
N ALA A 7 -11.21 -12.95 11.98
CA ALA A 7 -10.34 -13.12 13.15
C ALA A 7 -8.98 -12.40 12.99
N CYS A 8 -8.99 -11.17 12.45
CA CYS A 8 -7.84 -10.26 12.39
C CYS A 8 -6.61 -10.79 11.63
N ALA A 9 -6.78 -11.17 10.35
CA ALA A 9 -5.66 -11.43 9.45
C ALA A 9 -5.80 -10.56 8.19
N TYR A 10 -4.77 -9.79 7.85
CA TYR A 10 -4.78 -8.90 6.68
C TYR A 10 -5.01 -9.67 5.39
N ILE A 11 -4.44 -10.88 5.27
CA ILE A 11 -4.64 -11.72 4.08
C ILE A 11 -6.11 -12.13 3.85
N CYS A 12 -6.95 -12.16 4.90
CA CYS A 12 -8.39 -12.41 4.74
C CYS A 12 -9.11 -11.25 4.03
N GLY A 13 -8.46 -10.11 3.82
CA GLY A 13 -8.98 -9.01 2.99
C GLY A 13 -8.71 -9.17 1.49
N GLU A 14 -7.83 -10.10 1.09
CA GLU A 14 -7.61 -10.44 -0.31
C GLU A 14 -8.82 -11.18 -0.86
N GLU A 15 -9.23 -10.90 -2.11
CA GLU A 15 -10.48 -11.41 -2.71
C GLU A 15 -10.70 -12.92 -2.53
N THR A 16 -9.69 -13.72 -2.85
CA THR A 16 -9.80 -15.19 -2.79
C THR A 16 -9.43 -15.74 -1.41
N GLY A 17 -8.57 -15.06 -0.67
CA GLY A 17 -8.30 -15.33 0.75
C GLY A 17 -9.55 -15.14 1.62
N LEU A 18 -10.36 -14.12 1.34
CA LEU A 18 -11.64 -13.85 1.97
C LEU A 18 -12.63 -14.99 1.73
N ILE A 19 -12.72 -15.46 0.49
CA ILE A 19 -13.59 -16.58 0.11
C ILE A 19 -13.20 -17.85 0.88
N GLU A 20 -11.91 -18.19 0.91
CA GLU A 20 -11.42 -19.36 1.65
C GLU A 20 -11.67 -19.22 3.16
N SER A 21 -11.45 -18.03 3.73
CA SER A 21 -11.75 -17.74 5.14
C SER A 21 -13.24 -17.89 5.45
N LEU A 22 -14.12 -17.39 4.57
CA LEU A 22 -15.57 -17.47 4.72
C LEU A 22 -16.08 -18.92 4.66
N GLU A 23 -15.42 -19.77 3.86
CA GLU A 23 -15.70 -21.20 3.76
C GLU A 23 -15.18 -22.02 4.96
N GLY A 24 -14.58 -21.37 5.97
CA GLY A 24 -14.05 -22.02 7.17
C GLY A 24 -12.69 -22.67 6.98
N LYS A 25 -11.98 -22.35 5.89
CA LYS A 25 -10.63 -22.85 5.62
C LYS A 25 -9.58 -21.84 6.07
N ARG A 26 -8.30 -22.22 6.00
CA ARG A 26 -7.21 -21.26 6.10
C ARG A 26 -7.32 -20.27 4.95
N ALA A 27 -7.10 -18.98 5.23
CA ALA A 27 -7.13 -17.90 4.25
C ALA A 27 -5.91 -17.92 3.32
N TRP A 28 -5.79 -19.01 2.55
CA TRP A 28 -4.78 -19.21 1.52
C TRP A 28 -5.40 -18.84 0.18
N PRO A 29 -5.01 -17.70 -0.43
CA PRO A 29 -5.53 -17.28 -1.72
C PRO A 29 -5.53 -18.40 -2.78
N ARG A 30 -6.55 -18.37 -3.63
CA ARG A 30 -6.69 -19.32 -4.73
C ARG A 30 -5.84 -18.85 -5.92
N ILE A 31 -5.18 -19.79 -6.58
CA ILE A 31 -4.55 -19.52 -7.89
C ILE A 31 -5.67 -19.22 -8.90
N LYS A 32 -5.47 -18.17 -9.70
CA LYS A 32 -6.35 -17.80 -10.81
C LYS A 32 -5.72 -18.32 -12.11
N PRO A 33 -6.45 -18.98 -13.03
CA PRO A 33 -7.87 -19.41 -13.00
C PRO A 33 -8.17 -20.71 -12.21
N PRO A 34 -9.46 -21.01 -11.87
CA PRO A 34 -10.67 -20.26 -12.23
C PRO A 34 -10.84 -18.97 -11.43
N PHE A 35 -11.41 -17.94 -12.07
CA PHE A 35 -11.72 -16.68 -11.39
C PHE A 35 -12.97 -16.84 -10.50
N PRO A 36 -13.08 -16.09 -9.39
CA PRO A 36 -14.25 -16.14 -8.50
C PRO A 36 -15.60 -15.90 -9.18
N ALA A 37 -15.60 -15.07 -10.24
CA ALA A 37 -16.78 -14.81 -11.06
C ALA A 37 -17.34 -16.09 -11.73
N ILE A 38 -16.52 -17.13 -11.90
CA ILE A 38 -16.93 -18.43 -12.44
C ILE A 38 -17.13 -19.42 -11.27
N GLU A 39 -16.14 -19.54 -10.39
CA GLU A 39 -16.17 -20.44 -9.24
C GLU A 39 -15.55 -19.78 -8.00
N GLY A 40 -16.39 -19.12 -7.21
CA GLY A 40 -16.01 -18.41 -5.99
C GLY A 40 -16.49 -19.14 -4.72
N ALA A 41 -17.22 -18.42 -3.86
CA ALA A 41 -17.66 -18.93 -2.57
C ALA A 41 -18.61 -20.13 -2.72
N PHE A 42 -18.31 -21.20 -1.99
CA PHE A 42 -19.04 -22.47 -2.01
C PHE A 42 -19.21 -23.04 -3.43
N ARG A 43 -18.19 -22.83 -4.28
CA ARG A 43 -18.17 -23.18 -5.71
C ARG A 43 -19.28 -22.53 -6.54
N ARG A 44 -19.75 -21.34 -6.12
CA ARG A 44 -20.73 -20.54 -6.87
C ARG A 44 -20.07 -19.27 -7.42
N PRO A 45 -20.51 -18.77 -8.59
CA PRO A 45 -20.12 -17.46 -9.09
C PRO A 45 -20.24 -16.39 -8.01
N THR A 46 -19.13 -15.71 -7.69
CA THR A 46 -19.05 -14.73 -6.60
C THR A 46 -18.21 -13.54 -7.02
N ILE A 47 -18.68 -12.33 -6.69
CA ILE A 47 -17.94 -11.09 -6.87
C ILE A 47 -17.71 -10.46 -5.49
N VAL A 48 -16.46 -10.12 -5.18
CA VAL A 48 -16.10 -9.41 -3.94
C VAL A 48 -15.97 -7.92 -4.25
N ASN A 49 -16.70 -7.09 -3.53
CA ASN A 49 -16.61 -5.63 -3.63
C ASN A 49 -16.22 -5.02 -2.28
N ASN A 50 -15.44 -3.94 -2.31
CA ASN A 50 -15.24 -3.13 -1.12
C ASN A 50 -16.52 -2.37 -0.76
N VAL A 51 -16.68 -2.04 0.53
CA VAL A 51 -17.81 -1.28 1.04
C VAL A 51 -17.93 0.09 0.36
N GLU A 52 -16.83 0.79 0.14
CA GLU A 52 -16.80 2.10 -0.55
C GLU A 52 -17.38 1.99 -1.96
N THR A 53 -17.00 0.96 -2.72
CA THR A 53 -17.54 0.70 -4.06
C THR A 53 -19.05 0.52 -4.03
N LEU A 54 -19.57 -0.32 -3.13
CA LEU A 54 -21.01 -0.57 -3.03
C LEU A 54 -21.78 0.69 -2.55
N ALA A 55 -21.20 1.49 -1.67
CA ALA A 55 -21.77 2.77 -1.26
C ALA A 55 -21.87 3.74 -2.46
N CYS A 56 -20.84 3.83 -3.30
CA CYS A 56 -20.88 4.65 -4.51
C CYS A 56 -21.96 4.19 -5.51
N VAL A 57 -22.17 2.87 -5.67
CA VAL A 57 -23.22 2.33 -6.57
C VAL A 57 -24.59 2.90 -6.23
N THR A 58 -24.92 3.07 -4.93
CA THR A 58 -26.23 3.64 -4.54
C THR A 58 -26.40 5.08 -5.04
N ASN A 59 -25.36 5.90 -4.96
CA ASN A 59 -25.38 7.28 -5.46
C ASN A 59 -25.44 7.34 -6.99
N ILE A 60 -24.76 6.42 -7.68
CA ILE A 60 -24.77 6.33 -9.15
C ILE A 60 -26.16 5.95 -9.66
N LEU A 61 -26.85 5.02 -8.99
CA LEU A 61 -28.21 4.62 -9.38
C LEU A 61 -29.22 5.75 -9.18
N ASP A 62 -29.06 6.56 -8.13
CA ASP A 62 -29.96 7.66 -7.80
C ASP A 62 -29.76 8.88 -8.72
N ARG A 63 -28.51 9.20 -9.07
CA ARG A 63 -28.15 10.47 -9.75
C ARG A 63 -27.68 10.30 -11.19
N GLY A 64 -27.50 9.06 -11.64
CA GLY A 64 -27.00 8.72 -12.96
C GLY A 64 -25.47 8.67 -13.05
N PRO A 65 -24.91 7.86 -13.98
CA PRO A 65 -23.48 7.77 -14.19
C PRO A 65 -22.86 9.07 -14.72
N GLU A 66 -23.61 9.88 -15.46
CA GLU A 66 -23.15 11.17 -15.98
C GLU A 66 -22.79 12.13 -14.85
N TRP A 67 -23.61 12.17 -13.78
CA TRP A 67 -23.31 12.94 -12.58
C TRP A 67 -22.00 12.47 -11.94
N PHE A 68 -21.81 11.15 -11.77
CA PHE A 68 -20.60 10.62 -11.15
C PHE A 68 -19.34 10.94 -11.96
N GLN A 69 -19.45 10.99 -13.29
CA GLN A 69 -18.38 11.39 -14.20
C GLN A 69 -18.04 12.89 -14.17
N THR A 70 -18.90 13.74 -13.58
CA THR A 70 -18.56 15.16 -13.33
C THR A 70 -17.57 15.34 -12.18
N ILE A 71 -17.30 14.28 -11.41
CA ILE A 71 -16.42 14.29 -10.24
C ILE A 71 -15.16 13.51 -10.58
N GLY A 72 -14.00 14.01 -10.18
CA GLY A 72 -12.71 13.34 -10.34
C GLY A 72 -11.91 13.80 -11.55
N VAL A 73 -11.07 12.92 -12.08
CA VAL A 73 -10.14 13.22 -13.18
C VAL A 73 -10.65 12.58 -14.47
N PRO A 74 -10.89 13.38 -15.54
CA PRO A 74 -11.29 12.81 -16.83
C PRO A 74 -10.16 12.00 -17.44
N LYS A 75 -10.53 11.07 -18.35
CA LYS A 75 -9.56 10.32 -19.14
C LYS A 75 -8.56 11.24 -19.86
N ASP A 76 -7.30 10.85 -19.88
CA ASP A 76 -6.30 11.51 -20.73
C ASP A 76 -6.62 11.25 -22.22
N PRO A 77 -6.88 12.30 -23.03
CA PRO A 77 -7.20 12.15 -24.44
C PRO A 77 -6.06 11.53 -25.26
N ASN A 78 -4.81 11.58 -24.76
CA ASN A 78 -3.63 11.06 -25.43
C ASN A 78 -3.26 9.63 -24.97
N ASN A 79 -3.94 9.10 -23.96
CA ASN A 79 -3.69 7.76 -23.46
C ASN A 79 -4.97 6.91 -23.53
N PRO A 80 -5.14 6.08 -24.58
CA PRO A 80 -6.34 5.25 -24.74
C PRO A 80 -6.50 4.17 -23.66
N ARG A 81 -5.48 3.94 -22.82
CA ARG A 81 -5.54 3.03 -21.68
C ARG A 81 -5.97 3.72 -20.39
N ASP A 82 -6.03 5.05 -20.37
CA ASP A 82 -6.53 5.81 -19.24
C ASP A 82 -8.06 5.86 -19.29
N ALA A 83 -8.71 5.16 -18.36
CA ALA A 83 -10.17 5.18 -18.26
C ALA A 83 -10.71 6.47 -17.62
N GLY A 84 -9.84 7.33 -17.06
CA GLY A 84 -10.22 8.35 -16.11
C GLY A 84 -10.39 7.78 -14.70
N SER A 85 -10.49 8.66 -13.72
CA SER A 85 -10.70 8.34 -12.31
C SER A 85 -11.88 9.15 -11.80
N TYR A 86 -13.08 8.60 -11.95
CA TYR A 86 -14.32 9.31 -11.65
C TYR A 86 -14.83 9.04 -10.23
N GLY A 87 -15.55 10.01 -9.68
CA GLY A 87 -16.17 9.93 -8.37
C GLY A 87 -15.37 10.56 -7.24
N SER A 88 -16.00 10.54 -6.06
CA SER A 88 -15.32 10.82 -4.80
C SER A 88 -14.54 9.61 -4.32
N LYS A 89 -13.58 9.87 -3.43
CA LYS A 89 -12.81 8.88 -2.71
C LYS A 89 -12.73 9.30 -1.24
N LEU A 90 -12.85 8.32 -0.36
CA LEU A 90 -12.56 8.47 1.06
C LEU A 90 -11.04 8.42 1.25
N TYR A 91 -10.44 9.57 1.59
CA TYR A 91 -9.02 9.70 1.92
C TYR A 91 -8.86 9.63 3.44
N CYS A 92 -8.14 8.61 3.93
CA CYS A 92 -7.78 8.51 5.34
C CYS A 92 -6.39 9.10 5.53
N ILE A 93 -6.26 10.25 6.19
CA ILE A 93 -4.98 10.93 6.41
C ILE A 93 -4.45 10.59 7.80
N SER A 94 -3.23 10.07 7.86
CA SER A 94 -2.58 9.64 9.11
C SER A 94 -1.08 9.92 9.09
N GLY A 95 -0.38 9.57 10.18
CA GLY A 95 1.05 9.83 10.34
C GLY A 95 1.34 11.22 10.90
N HIS A 96 2.38 11.85 10.40
CA HIS A 96 2.96 13.09 10.94
C HIS A 96 2.24 14.36 10.48
N VAL A 97 0.95 14.48 10.76
CA VAL A 97 0.10 15.64 10.44
C VAL A 97 -0.56 16.20 11.70
N ASN A 98 -0.95 17.48 11.67
CA ASN A 98 -1.60 18.13 12.82
C ASN A 98 -3.04 17.66 13.06
N LYS A 99 -3.76 17.29 11.99
CA LYS A 99 -5.17 16.89 12.02
C LYS A 99 -5.37 15.60 11.21
N PRO A 100 -5.02 14.42 11.76
CA PRO A 100 -5.34 13.15 11.12
C PRO A 100 -6.87 12.96 11.07
N GLY A 101 -7.37 12.27 10.05
CA GLY A 101 -8.82 12.09 9.89
C GLY A 101 -9.22 11.48 8.57
N LEU A 102 -10.53 11.39 8.36
CA LEU A 102 -11.15 10.91 7.13
C LEU A 102 -11.81 12.11 6.42
N VAL A 103 -11.53 12.27 5.13
CA VAL A 103 -12.19 13.28 4.28
C VAL A 103 -12.67 12.63 2.99
N GLU A 104 -13.87 13.00 2.55
CA GLU A 104 -14.38 12.60 1.23
C GLU A 104 -14.11 13.74 0.24
N LEU A 105 -13.33 13.44 -0.80
CA LEU A 105 -12.93 14.43 -1.81
C LEU A 105 -12.98 13.81 -3.21
N PRO A 106 -13.11 14.62 -4.28
CA PRO A 106 -12.95 14.13 -5.64
C PRO A 106 -11.59 13.45 -5.84
N LEU A 107 -11.57 12.38 -6.64
CA LEU A 107 -10.29 11.79 -7.10
C LEU A 107 -9.43 12.85 -7.80
N GLY A 108 -8.12 12.81 -7.55
CA GLY A 108 -7.16 13.71 -8.20
C GLY A 108 -6.65 14.88 -7.36
N ILE A 109 -7.14 15.09 -6.12
CA ILE A 109 -6.48 16.00 -5.18
C ILE A 109 -5.01 15.60 -5.01
N THR A 110 -4.09 16.57 -4.94
CA THR A 110 -2.67 16.24 -4.75
C THR A 110 -2.37 15.89 -3.30
N ALA A 111 -1.30 15.11 -3.06
CA ALA A 111 -0.87 14.82 -1.70
C ALA A 111 -0.56 16.11 -0.91
N ARG A 112 0.02 17.13 -1.56
CA ARG A 112 0.25 18.45 -0.97
C ARG A 112 -1.04 19.13 -0.54
N GLN A 113 -2.04 19.21 -1.43
CA GLN A 113 -3.33 19.80 -1.11
C GLN A 113 -4.01 19.07 0.05
N LEU A 114 -3.96 17.75 0.07
CA LEU A 114 -4.51 16.93 1.14
C LEU A 114 -3.86 17.26 2.50
N ILE A 115 -2.53 17.38 2.53
CA ILE A 115 -1.77 17.71 3.75
C ILE A 115 -2.08 19.13 4.23
N ASP A 116 -1.95 20.11 3.33
CA ASP A 116 -1.99 21.52 3.70
C ASP A 116 -3.41 21.99 4.00
N GLN A 117 -4.40 21.54 3.23
CA GLN A 117 -5.78 22.03 3.32
C GLN A 117 -6.66 21.19 4.25
N HIS A 118 -6.40 19.88 4.35
CA HIS A 118 -7.26 18.96 5.09
C HIS A 118 -6.61 18.35 6.33
N ALA A 119 -5.28 18.22 6.36
CA ALA A 119 -4.54 17.65 7.49
C ALA A 119 -3.93 18.69 8.44
N GLY A 120 -4.09 19.98 8.14
CA GLY A 120 -3.54 21.09 8.94
C GLY A 120 -2.01 21.20 8.86
N GLY A 121 -1.40 20.70 7.78
CA GLY A 121 0.05 20.67 7.60
C GLY A 121 0.74 19.53 8.37
N VAL A 122 2.05 19.41 8.13
CA VAL A 122 2.92 18.45 8.83
C VAL A 122 3.13 18.90 10.27
N TRP A 123 3.13 17.96 11.20
CA TRP A 123 3.24 18.28 12.63
C TRP A 123 4.54 19.02 12.99
N LYS A 124 4.52 19.79 14.08
CA LYS A 124 5.70 20.48 14.63
C LYS A 124 6.41 21.40 13.62
N ASP A 125 5.65 22.00 12.70
CA ASP A 125 6.15 22.88 11.64
C ASP A 125 7.24 22.24 10.76
N ARG A 126 7.19 20.92 10.62
CA ARG A 126 8.14 20.13 9.82
C ARG A 126 7.75 20.06 8.35
N LYS A 127 8.57 19.37 7.56
CA LYS A 127 8.30 19.08 6.16
C LYS A 127 8.02 17.60 5.96
N ALA A 128 7.20 17.27 4.97
CA ALA A 128 6.99 15.89 4.55
C ALA A 128 8.19 15.42 3.73
N LYS A 129 8.87 14.37 4.20
CA LYS A 129 9.94 13.67 3.46
C LYS A 129 9.36 12.66 2.48
N ALA A 130 8.33 11.95 2.93
CA ALA A 130 7.68 10.92 2.16
C ALA A 130 6.18 10.85 2.47
N VAL A 131 5.42 10.35 1.51
CA VAL A 131 3.99 10.07 1.65
C VAL A 131 3.68 8.71 1.07
N VAL A 132 2.97 7.88 1.82
CA VAL A 132 2.29 6.71 1.26
C VAL A 132 0.99 7.21 0.64
N PRO A 133 0.78 7.13 -0.68
CA PRO A 133 -0.40 7.72 -1.34
C PRO A 133 -1.69 6.93 -1.11
N GLY A 134 -1.54 5.65 -0.77
CA GLY A 134 -2.62 4.68 -0.65
C GLY A 134 -2.53 3.93 0.67
N GLY A 135 -2.62 2.60 0.62
CA GLY A 135 -2.10 1.78 1.72
C GLY A 135 -0.58 1.65 1.62
N ILE A 136 0.05 1.15 2.69
CA ILE A 136 1.51 0.87 2.71
C ILE A 136 1.97 -0.04 1.55
N SER A 137 1.08 -0.84 0.98
CA SER A 137 1.35 -1.66 -0.22
C SER A 137 1.67 -0.85 -1.47
N MET A 138 1.31 0.44 -1.50
CA MET A 138 1.47 1.28 -2.69
C MET A 138 2.89 1.83 -2.85
N GLY A 139 3.72 1.78 -1.81
CA GLY A 139 5.05 2.38 -1.81
C GLY A 139 5.05 3.84 -1.35
N PHE A 140 5.99 4.63 -1.87
CA PHE A 140 6.29 5.97 -1.35
C PHE A 140 6.41 7.02 -2.45
N LEU A 141 5.75 8.16 -2.26
CA LEU A 141 6.09 9.43 -2.89
C LEU A 141 7.16 10.14 -2.04
N SER A 142 8.10 10.81 -2.67
CA SER A 142 9.08 11.69 -2.05
C SER A 142 8.57 13.12 -1.92
N ALA A 143 9.28 13.97 -1.18
CA ALA A 143 8.94 15.39 -1.00
C ALA A 143 8.75 16.15 -2.32
N ASN A 144 9.47 15.77 -3.38
CA ASN A 144 9.39 16.40 -4.70
C ASN A 144 8.20 15.90 -5.54
N GLU A 145 7.50 14.87 -5.06
CA GLU A 145 6.39 14.24 -5.77
C GLU A 145 5.03 14.53 -5.08
N LEU A 146 4.98 15.45 -4.11
CA LEU A 146 3.75 15.76 -3.37
C LEU A 146 2.66 16.40 -4.23
N ASP A 147 3.03 16.95 -5.38
CA ASP A 147 2.09 17.49 -6.36
C ASP A 147 1.49 16.40 -7.27
N THR A 148 1.80 15.11 -7.01
CA THR A 148 1.17 13.97 -7.70
C THR A 148 -0.34 13.96 -7.39
N PRO A 149 -1.21 13.97 -8.42
CA PRO A 149 -2.65 13.75 -8.24
C PRO A 149 -2.90 12.37 -7.64
N LEU A 150 -3.71 12.32 -6.57
CA LEU A 150 -4.11 11.06 -5.94
C LEU A 150 -5.34 10.49 -6.62
N ASP A 151 -5.16 10.07 -7.87
CA ASP A 151 -6.13 9.31 -8.68
C ASP A 151 -5.59 7.89 -8.98
N PHE A 152 -6.29 7.06 -9.77
CA PHE A 152 -5.84 5.69 -10.02
C PHE A 152 -4.58 5.58 -10.90
N ASN A 153 -4.15 6.66 -11.57
CA ASN A 153 -3.00 6.67 -12.48
C ASN A 153 -1.79 7.43 -11.90
N GLY A 154 -2.03 8.54 -11.20
CA GLY A 154 -1.03 9.50 -10.74
C GLY A 154 0.09 8.84 -9.93
N PRO A 155 -0.21 8.09 -8.85
CA PRO A 155 0.82 7.39 -8.08
C PRO A 155 1.64 6.42 -8.94
N GLY A 156 1.01 5.73 -9.89
CA GLY A 156 1.70 4.84 -10.83
C GLY A 156 2.73 5.57 -11.70
N ARG A 157 2.41 6.79 -12.15
CA ARG A 157 3.33 7.67 -12.89
C ARG A 157 4.53 8.12 -12.05
N ALA A 158 4.36 8.20 -10.73
CA ALA A 158 5.43 8.47 -9.76
C ALA A 158 6.17 7.19 -9.29
N GLY A 159 5.96 6.05 -9.97
CA GLY A 159 6.63 4.78 -9.66
C GLY A 159 6.08 4.02 -8.45
N CYS A 160 4.97 4.47 -7.86
CA CYS A 160 4.23 3.69 -6.85
C CYS A 160 3.43 2.56 -7.52
N LEU A 161 2.86 1.64 -6.73
CA LEU A 161 2.02 0.55 -7.28
C LEU A 161 0.67 1.08 -7.77
N GLY A 162 0.17 2.15 -7.15
CA GLY A 162 -1.11 2.79 -7.46
C GLY A 162 -1.63 3.61 -6.28
N LEU A 163 -2.92 3.96 -6.31
CA LEU A 163 -3.59 4.65 -5.20
C LEU A 163 -4.07 3.71 -4.09
N GLY A 164 -4.35 2.45 -4.41
CA GLY A 164 -4.88 1.49 -3.44
C GLY A 164 -6.14 2.01 -2.73
N THR A 165 -6.10 2.02 -1.39
CA THR A 165 -7.23 2.42 -0.54
C THR A 165 -7.32 3.92 -0.26
N ALA A 166 -6.38 4.73 -0.73
CA ALA A 166 -6.21 6.14 -0.35
C ALA A 166 -6.03 6.36 1.18
N ALA A 167 -5.43 5.39 1.87
CA ALA A 167 -5.10 5.46 3.30
C ALA A 167 -3.77 6.19 3.58
N VAL A 168 -3.70 7.45 3.15
CA VAL A 168 -2.51 8.30 3.14
C VAL A 168 -1.77 8.33 4.48
N ILE A 169 -0.44 8.10 4.43
CA ILE A 169 0.45 8.21 5.59
C ILE A 169 1.54 9.22 5.30
N VAL A 170 1.61 10.27 6.12
CA VAL A 170 2.62 11.33 6.00
C VAL A 170 3.82 11.03 6.90
N ILE A 171 5.02 11.13 6.34
CA ILE A 171 6.29 10.89 7.03
C ILE A 171 7.10 12.18 7.03
N ASP A 172 7.52 12.65 8.21
CA ASP A 172 8.29 13.88 8.33
C ASP A 172 9.78 13.72 7.99
N ASP A 173 10.48 14.84 7.89
CA ASP A 173 11.91 14.95 7.59
C ASP A 173 12.86 14.39 8.65
N HIS A 174 12.40 14.21 9.89
CA HIS A 174 13.19 13.63 10.97
C HIS A 174 13.04 12.10 11.10
N THR A 175 12.02 11.50 10.49
CA THR A 175 11.80 10.05 10.56
C THR A 175 12.78 9.31 9.65
N SER A 176 13.41 8.25 10.15
CA SER A 176 14.30 7.42 9.33
C SER A 176 13.51 6.51 8.38
N MET A 177 13.83 6.57 7.09
CA MET A 177 13.25 5.68 6.08
C MET A 177 13.70 4.22 6.25
N VAL A 178 14.83 3.97 6.90
CA VAL A 178 15.27 2.62 7.28
C VAL A 178 14.27 2.01 8.27
N ASP A 179 13.87 2.79 9.28
CA ASP A 179 12.92 2.34 10.31
C ASP A 179 11.50 2.20 9.75
N VAL A 180 11.08 3.12 8.89
CA VAL A 180 9.79 3.03 8.18
C VAL A 180 9.73 1.77 7.33
N LEU A 181 10.77 1.51 6.53
CA LEU A 181 10.81 0.33 5.68
C LEU A 181 10.87 -0.96 6.50
N TYR A 182 11.66 -0.98 7.58
CA TYR A 182 11.69 -2.13 8.49
C TYR A 182 10.30 -2.44 9.06
N ASN A 183 9.58 -1.45 9.58
CA ASN A 183 8.24 -1.67 10.12
C ASN A 183 7.27 -2.17 9.03
N THR A 184 7.41 -1.64 7.81
CA THR A 184 6.63 -2.08 6.64
C THR A 184 6.91 -3.54 6.29
N CYS A 185 8.18 -3.93 6.16
CA CYS A 185 8.55 -5.32 5.86
C CYS A 185 8.17 -6.27 7.00
N ARG A 186 8.29 -5.85 8.26
CA ARG A 186 7.85 -6.62 9.42
C ARG A 186 6.34 -6.88 9.38
N PHE A 187 5.53 -5.89 9.03
CA PHE A 187 4.09 -6.06 8.84
C PHE A 187 3.79 -7.11 7.77
N PHE A 188 4.37 -7.00 6.58
CA PHE A 188 4.11 -7.97 5.51
C PHE A 188 4.64 -9.37 5.82
N ALA A 189 5.75 -9.49 6.55
CA ALA A 189 6.25 -10.77 7.03
C ALA A 189 5.29 -11.42 8.05
N HIS A 190 4.67 -10.63 8.93
CA HIS A 190 3.68 -11.10 9.89
C HIS A 190 2.36 -11.51 9.21
N GLU A 191 1.90 -10.70 8.26
CA GLU A 191 0.61 -10.86 7.58
C GLU A 191 0.64 -11.79 6.35
N SER A 192 1.81 -12.29 5.98
CA SER A 192 1.95 -13.30 4.95
C SER A 192 1.32 -14.62 5.40
N CYS A 193 0.44 -15.19 4.59
CA CYS A 193 -0.20 -16.47 4.89
C CYS A 193 0.73 -17.69 4.73
N GLY A 194 1.93 -17.49 4.18
CA GLY A 194 2.96 -18.50 4.03
C GLY A 194 2.77 -19.49 2.88
N GLN A 195 1.75 -19.34 2.04
CA GLN A 195 1.44 -20.31 0.98
C GLN A 195 2.49 -20.37 -0.13
N CYS A 196 2.90 -19.22 -0.69
CA CYS A 196 3.90 -19.17 -1.75
C CYS A 196 5.29 -18.91 -1.19
N THR A 197 6.26 -19.75 -1.60
CA THR A 197 7.66 -19.67 -1.11
C THR A 197 8.28 -18.29 -1.32
N PRO A 198 8.17 -17.64 -2.50
CA PRO A 198 8.80 -16.33 -2.69
C PRO A 198 8.26 -15.25 -1.75
N CYS A 199 6.96 -15.26 -1.45
CA CYS A 199 6.38 -14.34 -0.46
C CYS A 199 6.77 -14.72 0.97
N ARG A 200 6.63 -15.99 1.35
CA ARG A 200 6.92 -16.49 2.71
C ARG A 200 8.36 -16.20 3.11
N GLU A 201 9.31 -16.60 2.27
CA GLU A 201 10.73 -16.45 2.56
C GLU A 201 11.20 -15.03 2.27
N GLY A 202 10.77 -14.42 1.15
CA GLY A 202 11.22 -13.10 0.72
C GLY A 202 10.84 -12.00 1.71
N THR A 203 9.60 -11.96 2.17
CA THR A 203 9.16 -10.94 3.16
C THR A 203 9.88 -11.09 4.50
N ALA A 204 10.02 -12.33 4.99
CA ALA A 204 10.75 -12.63 6.21
C ALA A 204 12.25 -12.26 6.09
N TRP A 205 12.86 -12.51 4.94
CA TRP A 205 14.25 -12.16 4.69
C TRP A 205 14.45 -10.64 4.61
N SER A 206 13.59 -9.91 3.91
CA SER A 206 13.63 -8.45 3.88
C SER A 206 13.56 -7.84 5.29
N ALA A 207 12.65 -8.34 6.13
CA ALA A 207 12.53 -7.89 7.52
C ALA A 207 13.81 -8.16 8.33
N LYS A 208 14.43 -9.34 8.18
CA LYS A 208 15.71 -9.69 8.84
C LYS A 208 16.87 -8.82 8.38
N ILE A 209 16.98 -8.58 7.07
CA ILE A 209 18.01 -7.70 6.50
C ILE A 209 17.87 -6.29 7.10
N LEU A 210 16.67 -5.73 7.09
CA LEU A 210 16.42 -4.40 7.62
C LEU A 210 16.65 -4.31 9.13
N HIS A 211 16.29 -5.36 9.89
CA HIS A 211 16.64 -5.44 11.31
C HIS A 211 18.15 -5.37 11.51
N ARG A 212 18.94 -6.13 10.75
CA ARG A 212 20.41 -6.09 10.82
C ARG A 212 20.97 -4.72 10.47
N ILE A 213 20.46 -4.07 9.41
CA ILE A 213 20.82 -2.68 9.06
C ILE A 213 20.55 -1.74 10.25
N ARG A 214 19.39 -1.86 10.90
CA ARG A 214 19.03 -1.06 12.10
C ARG A 214 19.94 -1.30 13.30
N GLN A 215 20.57 -2.47 13.41
CA GLN A 215 21.52 -2.79 14.49
C GLN A 215 22.95 -2.30 14.20
N GLY A 216 23.19 -1.59 13.10
CA GLY A 216 24.53 -1.14 12.70
C GLY A 216 25.38 -2.26 12.09
N GLU A 217 24.76 -3.38 11.73
CA GLU A 217 25.41 -4.58 11.18
C GLU A 217 25.12 -4.79 9.69
N GLY A 218 24.47 -3.80 9.06
CA GLY A 218 24.12 -3.84 7.63
C GLY A 218 25.33 -3.69 6.71
N THR A 219 25.21 -4.20 5.50
CA THR A 219 26.25 -4.07 4.46
C THR A 219 25.67 -3.53 3.15
N MET A 220 26.51 -3.03 2.24
CA MET A 220 26.03 -2.59 0.91
C MET A 220 25.45 -3.76 0.09
N GLU A 221 25.92 -4.98 0.32
CA GLU A 221 25.37 -6.20 -0.29
C GLU A 221 23.92 -6.45 0.16
N ASP A 222 23.56 -6.02 1.36
CA ASP A 222 22.20 -6.14 1.87
C ASP A 222 21.21 -5.28 1.10
N LEU A 223 21.63 -4.09 0.66
CA LEU A 223 20.81 -3.26 -0.22
C LEU A 223 20.60 -3.92 -1.57
N GLN A 224 21.61 -4.59 -2.12
CA GLN A 224 21.47 -5.35 -3.36
C GLN A 224 20.48 -6.50 -3.19
N LYS A 225 20.59 -7.27 -2.09
CA LYS A 225 19.65 -8.36 -1.79
C LYS A 225 18.21 -7.86 -1.65
N LEU A 226 18.00 -6.72 -0.99
CA LEU A 226 16.67 -6.10 -0.90
C LEU A 226 16.13 -5.72 -2.29
N ASP A 227 16.97 -5.13 -3.14
CA ASP A 227 16.61 -4.77 -4.51
C ASP A 227 16.22 -6.01 -5.33
N ASP A 228 17.03 -7.08 -5.26
CA ASP A 228 16.78 -8.35 -5.95
C ASP A 228 15.46 -9.00 -5.48
N ILE A 229 15.21 -9.04 -4.17
CA ILE A 229 13.94 -9.54 -3.61
C ILE A 229 12.78 -8.71 -4.15
N SER A 230 12.90 -7.38 -4.12
CA SER A 230 11.82 -6.49 -4.56
C SER A 230 11.46 -6.67 -6.04
N LYS A 231 12.42 -7.04 -6.89
CA LYS A 231 12.21 -7.27 -8.32
C LYS A 231 11.64 -8.66 -8.63
N THR A 232 11.83 -9.62 -7.73
CA THR A 232 11.52 -11.04 -7.99
C THR A 232 10.25 -11.53 -7.32
N ILE A 233 9.83 -10.97 -6.18
CA ILE A 233 8.57 -11.35 -5.52
C ILE A 233 7.39 -10.55 -6.10
N GLY A 234 6.26 -11.22 -6.33
CA GLY A 234 5.03 -10.54 -6.76
C GLY A 234 4.21 -11.35 -7.77
N THR A 235 2.99 -10.90 -8.04
CA THR A 235 2.17 -11.44 -9.14
C THR A 235 2.61 -10.84 -10.47
N ILE A 236 3.14 -9.61 -10.46
CA ILE A 236 3.66 -8.92 -11.64
C ILE A 236 4.86 -9.65 -12.26
N PRO A 237 5.88 -10.10 -11.49
CA PRO A 237 6.92 -11.00 -12.00
C PRO A 237 6.46 -12.46 -12.16
N GLY A 238 5.23 -12.80 -11.75
CA GLY A 238 4.66 -14.14 -11.92
C GLY A 238 5.16 -15.20 -10.92
N THR A 239 5.67 -14.81 -9.76
CA THR A 239 6.30 -15.74 -8.79
C THR A 239 5.41 -16.06 -7.58
N THR A 240 4.29 -15.37 -7.40
CA THR A 240 3.41 -15.52 -6.24
C THR A 240 1.93 -15.54 -6.64
N ILE A 241 1.08 -15.91 -5.69
CA ILE A 241 -0.34 -16.21 -5.93
C ILE A 241 -1.22 -14.93 -5.88
N CYS A 242 -0.90 -13.99 -5.00
CA CYS A 242 -1.76 -12.83 -4.72
C CYS A 242 -0.96 -11.53 -4.56
N GLY A 243 -1.67 -10.40 -4.65
CA GLY A 243 -1.09 -9.06 -4.63
C GLY A 243 -0.42 -8.64 -3.31
N LEU A 244 -0.47 -9.45 -2.24
CA LEU A 244 0.28 -9.17 -1.01
C LEU A 244 1.78 -9.05 -1.30
N ALA A 245 2.31 -9.93 -2.15
CA ALA A 245 3.74 -9.93 -2.47
C ALA A 245 4.16 -8.68 -3.27
N ASP A 246 3.33 -8.21 -4.21
CA ASP A 246 3.58 -6.93 -4.90
C ASP A 246 3.53 -5.77 -3.89
N GLY A 247 2.56 -5.80 -2.97
CA GLY A 247 2.45 -4.83 -1.88
C GLY A 247 3.66 -4.81 -0.93
N ALA A 248 4.29 -5.96 -0.70
CA ALA A 248 5.53 -6.04 0.10
C ALA A 248 6.76 -5.57 -0.70
N ALA A 249 6.77 -5.77 -2.01
CA ALA A 249 7.88 -5.41 -2.89
C ALA A 249 7.98 -3.90 -3.16
N TRP A 250 6.86 -3.22 -3.41
CA TRP A 250 6.87 -1.82 -3.85
C TRP A 250 7.46 -0.83 -2.84
N PRO A 251 7.19 -0.95 -1.53
CA PRO A 251 7.87 -0.14 -0.52
C PRO A 251 9.38 -0.28 -0.59
N ILE A 252 9.90 -1.49 -0.80
CA ILE A 252 11.36 -1.72 -0.94
C ILE A 252 11.87 -1.03 -2.21
N LYS A 253 11.19 -1.22 -3.36
CA LYS A 253 11.56 -0.56 -4.62
C LYS A 253 11.65 0.95 -4.46
N ASN A 254 10.60 1.58 -3.95
CA ASN A 254 10.57 3.04 -3.81
C ASN A 254 11.54 3.54 -2.75
N ALA A 255 11.71 2.82 -1.64
CA ALA A 255 12.68 3.18 -0.61
C ALA A 255 14.11 3.21 -1.17
N LEU A 256 14.50 2.18 -1.92
CA LEU A 256 15.82 2.10 -2.52
C LEU A 256 15.99 3.05 -3.71
N GLN A 257 14.94 3.35 -4.48
CA GLN A 257 15.02 4.29 -5.60
C GLN A 257 15.08 5.75 -5.14
N LYS A 258 14.28 6.12 -4.13
CA LYS A 258 14.05 7.52 -3.76
C LYS A 258 14.87 7.96 -2.55
N PHE A 259 15.26 7.02 -1.68
CA PHE A 259 15.93 7.32 -0.42
C PHE A 259 17.25 6.57 -0.25
N ARG A 260 17.81 5.97 -1.32
CA ARG A 260 19.09 5.22 -1.27
C ARG A 260 20.20 5.90 -0.46
N PRO A 261 20.46 7.21 -0.64
CA PRO A 261 21.54 7.87 0.10
C PRO A 261 21.37 7.77 1.62
N GLU A 262 20.12 7.79 2.13
CA GLU A 262 19.84 7.64 3.55
C GLU A 262 20.20 6.23 4.05
N PHE A 263 19.93 5.19 3.26
CA PHE A 263 20.28 3.80 3.59
C PHE A 263 21.79 3.58 3.56
N GLU A 264 22.48 4.10 2.55
CA GLU A 264 23.94 4.00 2.45
C GLU A 264 24.65 4.70 3.60
N GLU A 265 24.19 5.91 3.96
CA GLU A 265 24.75 6.66 5.08
C GLU A 265 24.49 5.97 6.41
N PHE A 266 23.29 5.41 6.60
CA PHE A 266 22.98 4.61 7.78
C PHE A 266 23.95 3.43 7.93
N ILE A 267 24.23 2.71 6.84
CA ILE A 267 25.18 1.58 6.83
C ILE A 267 26.62 2.06 7.10
N ARG A 268 27.09 3.10 6.41
CA ARG A 268 28.47 3.60 6.56
C ARG A 268 28.76 4.13 7.95
N SER A 269 27.78 4.79 8.57
CA SER A 269 27.93 5.33 9.92
C SER A 269 27.98 4.25 11.00
N GLY A 270 27.51 3.02 10.72
CA GLY A 270 27.42 1.93 11.70
C GLY A 270 26.50 2.26 12.88
N ARG A 271 25.68 3.31 12.77
CA ARG A 271 24.80 3.75 13.86
C ARG A 271 23.68 2.76 14.09
N LYS A 272 23.25 2.63 15.35
CA LYS A 272 22.06 1.87 15.71
C LYS A 272 20.82 2.76 15.64
N SER A 273 19.69 2.20 15.21
CA SER A 273 18.41 2.88 15.26
C SER A 273 18.03 3.17 16.72
N GLU A 274 17.65 4.41 17.00
CA GLU A 274 17.15 4.82 18.32
C GLU A 274 15.66 4.49 18.50
N MET A 275 14.96 4.15 17.41
CA MET A 275 13.56 3.75 17.47
C MET A 275 13.42 2.38 18.13
N ARG A 276 12.77 2.34 19.29
CA ARG A 276 12.45 1.07 19.95
C ARG A 276 11.47 0.27 19.11
N GLU A 277 11.67 -1.04 19.05
CA GLU A 277 10.63 -1.92 18.50
C GLU A 277 9.38 -1.76 19.33
N VAL A 278 8.28 -1.39 18.68
CA VAL A 278 6.96 -1.56 19.29
C VAL A 278 6.76 -3.07 19.39
N VAL A 279 6.93 -3.60 20.60
CA VAL A 279 6.53 -4.95 20.95
C VAL A 279 5.01 -4.94 20.87
N LEU A 280 4.45 -5.55 19.83
CA LEU A 280 3.01 -5.79 19.77
C LEU A 280 2.69 -6.72 20.94
N ALA A 281 1.97 -6.20 21.93
CA ALA A 281 1.36 -7.04 22.95
C ALA A 281 0.33 -7.91 22.22
N HIS A 282 0.66 -9.20 22.06
CA HIS A 282 -0.31 -10.22 21.68
C HIS A 282 -1.23 -10.52 22.87
#